data_AF-A0A2N7Q6Z9-F1
#
_entry.id   AF-A0A2N7Q6Z9-F1
#
_cell.length_a   1.000
_cell.length_b   1.000
_cell.length_c   1.000
_cell.angle_alpha   90.00
_cell.angle_beta   90.00
_cell.angle_gamma   90.00
#
_symmetry.space_group_name_H-M   'P 1'
#
loop_
_entity.id
_entity.type
_entity.pdbx_description
1 polymer ?
#
loop_
_entity_poly.entity_id
_entity_poly.type
_entity_poly.pdbx_seq_one_letter_code
_entity_poly.pdbx_strand_id
1 'polypeptide(L)'
;MFIESQFQMNFFLVKKKLLRSKNALFISALPLVAVLYVLLADSLNTALKFFLFLFPYLFLFFSGDMMKDEIDSGILENVIFLEDRYRHYLFQKNFILFVLAFLFSASIFFSLTIASLLPGTFKWFYLFQFLAGTIIGAYYIALSGWLSFYFRGGANIIIVIVGQITAIVSLFFSMQERTGFLYYLEKGEFPNLIAKIKLSLLVLIIPNFLITKNLSSYLFLAILGAGLFLFLQWHTIKNLELKK
;
A
#
# COMPACT_ATOMS: atom_id res chain seq x y z
N MET A 1 -12.48 22.77 -19.84
CA MET A 1 -12.76 23.60 -18.64
C MET A 1 -13.44 22.82 -17.50
N PHE A 2 -14.48 21.99 -17.75
CA PHE A 2 -15.15 21.21 -16.67
C PHE A 2 -14.31 20.06 -16.06
N ILE A 3 -13.38 19.45 -16.81
CA ILE A 3 -12.58 18.31 -16.33
C ILE A 3 -11.49 18.75 -15.34
N GLU A 4 -10.85 19.90 -15.58
CA GLU A 4 -9.84 20.47 -14.67
C GLU A 4 -10.46 20.91 -13.35
N SER A 5 -11.64 21.54 -13.39
CA SER A 5 -12.36 21.91 -12.18
C SER A 5 -12.82 20.71 -11.37
N GLN A 6 -13.20 19.61 -12.02
CA GLN A 6 -13.60 18.37 -11.34
C GLN A 6 -12.42 17.68 -10.65
N PHE A 7 -11.25 17.58 -11.30
CA PHE A 7 -10.06 17.01 -10.67
C PHE A 7 -9.59 17.85 -9.48
N GLN A 8 -9.55 19.18 -9.60
CA GLN A 8 -9.19 20.08 -8.50
C GLN A 8 -10.14 19.95 -7.31
N MET A 9 -11.45 19.85 -7.57
CA MET A 9 -12.45 19.64 -6.54
C MET A 9 -12.26 18.29 -5.85
N ASN A 10 -12.06 17.21 -6.62
CA ASN A 10 -11.80 15.87 -6.08
C ASN A 10 -10.53 15.85 -5.22
N PHE A 11 -9.46 16.51 -5.68
CA PHE A 11 -8.23 16.67 -4.91
C PHE A 11 -8.48 17.37 -3.58
N PHE A 12 -9.20 18.50 -3.59
CA PHE A 12 -9.54 19.24 -2.38
C PHE A 12 -10.37 18.41 -1.40
N LEU A 13 -11.37 17.68 -1.90
CA LEU A 13 -12.23 16.82 -1.09
C LEU A 13 -11.44 15.67 -0.45
N VAL A 14 -10.63 14.95 -1.23
CA VAL A 14 -9.81 13.83 -0.72
C VAL A 14 -8.81 14.33 0.32
N LYS A 15 -8.11 15.44 0.04
CA LYS A 15 -7.18 16.06 1.01
C LYS A 15 -7.90 16.43 2.31
N LYS A 16 -9.08 17.07 2.22
CA LYS A 16 -9.86 17.49 3.39
C LYS A 16 -10.37 16.30 4.19
N LYS A 17 -10.82 15.22 3.53
CA LYS A 17 -11.26 13.98 4.19
C LYS A 17 -10.10 13.32 4.94
N LEU A 18 -8.94 13.20 4.30
CA LEU A 18 -7.74 12.61 4.91
C LEU A 18 -7.31 13.39 6.17
N LEU A 19 -7.31 14.72 6.11
CA LEU A 19 -6.98 15.57 7.26
C LEU A 19 -8.01 15.53 8.39
N ARG A 20 -9.27 15.22 8.09
CA ARG A 20 -10.35 15.11 9.10
C ARG A 20 -10.38 13.73 9.76
N SER A 21 -9.85 12.70 9.12
CA SER A 21 -9.80 11.35 9.67
C SER A 21 -8.75 11.25 10.78
N LYS A 22 -9.15 11.58 12.01
CA LYS A 22 -8.30 11.51 13.21
C LYS A 22 -7.65 10.13 13.38
N ASN A 23 -8.41 9.07 13.10
CA ASN A 23 -7.93 7.70 13.22
C ASN A 23 -6.90 7.35 12.15
N ALA A 24 -7.13 7.73 10.88
CA ALA A 24 -6.16 7.47 9.82
C ALA A 24 -4.85 8.23 10.06
N LEU A 25 -4.92 9.49 10.50
CA LEU A 25 -3.74 10.27 10.86
C LEU A 25 -2.97 9.64 12.01
N PHE A 26 -3.64 9.28 13.11
CA PHE A 26 -3.00 8.65 14.27
C PHE A 26 -2.32 7.33 13.90
N ILE A 27 -3.01 6.46 13.16
CA ILE A 27 -2.46 5.15 12.75
C ILE A 27 -1.32 5.35 11.74
N SER A 28 -1.42 6.30 10.82
CA SER A 28 -0.34 6.62 9.88
C SER A 28 0.91 7.21 10.55
N ALA A 29 0.78 7.75 11.76
CA ALA A 29 1.92 8.20 12.55
C ALA A 29 2.69 7.04 13.20
N LEU A 30 2.10 5.85 13.36
CA LEU A 30 2.78 4.71 14.00
C LEU A 30 4.06 4.28 13.27
N PRO A 31 4.06 4.08 11.92
CA PRO A 31 5.30 3.83 11.18
C PRO A 31 6.37 4.91 11.41
N LEU A 32 5.96 6.17 11.47
CA LEU A 32 6.85 7.31 11.66
C LEU A 32 7.48 7.32 13.05
N VAL A 33 6.67 7.14 14.08
CA VAL A 33 7.15 7.05 15.47
C VAL A 33 8.13 5.90 15.61
N ALA A 34 7.85 4.76 14.98
CA ALA A 34 8.75 3.61 15.03
C ALA A 34 10.09 3.90 14.31
N VAL A 35 10.07 4.58 13.16
CA VAL A 35 11.29 5.02 12.47
C VAL A 35 12.09 6.03 13.31
N LEU A 36 11.43 7.00 13.93
CA LEU A 36 12.08 7.98 14.81
C LEU A 36 12.67 7.32 16.06
N TYR A 37 11.95 6.37 16.66
CA TYR A 37 12.47 5.59 17.78
C TYR A 37 13.73 4.83 17.40
N VAL A 38 13.72 4.11 16.27
CA VAL A 38 14.91 3.38 15.77
C VAL A 38 16.05 4.34 15.45
N LEU A 39 15.75 5.53 14.92
CA LEU A 39 16.75 6.56 14.65
C LEU A 39 17.45 7.05 15.93
N LEU A 40 16.70 7.19 17.03
CA LEU A 40 17.23 7.63 18.33
C LEU A 40 17.91 6.50 19.10
N ALA A 41 17.41 5.27 19.00
CA ALA A 41 17.86 4.13 19.81
C ALA A 41 19.02 3.35 19.19
N ASP A 42 19.18 3.38 17.87
CA ASP A 42 20.18 2.58 17.16
C ASP A 42 20.98 3.45 16.17
N SER A 43 20.68 3.35 14.87
CA SER A 43 21.44 4.06 13.84
C SER A 43 20.57 4.58 12.71
N LEU A 44 21.05 5.63 12.04
CA LEU A 44 20.43 6.17 10.84
C LEU A 44 20.23 5.10 9.74
N ASN A 45 21.19 4.20 9.59
CA ASN A 45 21.15 3.13 8.60
C ASN A 45 20.05 2.10 8.91
N THR A 46 19.88 1.74 10.19
CA THR A 46 18.78 0.88 10.63
C THR A 46 17.44 1.59 10.44
N ALA A 47 17.35 2.86 10.83
CA ALA A 47 16.13 3.65 10.68
C ALA A 47 15.69 3.77 9.21
N LEU A 48 16.63 3.95 8.28
CA LEU A 48 16.36 4.01 6.84
C LEU A 48 15.82 2.67 6.32
N LYS A 49 16.44 1.54 6.68
CA LYS A 49 15.93 0.21 6.31
C LYS A 49 14.53 -0.06 6.89
N PHE A 50 14.31 0.35 8.13
CA PHE A 50 13.04 0.21 8.82
C PHE A 50 11.96 1.06 8.15
N PHE A 51 12.29 2.31 7.79
CA PHE A 51 11.44 3.18 6.99
C PHE A 51 11.08 2.53 5.65
N LEU A 52 12.07 2.05 4.89
CA LEU A 52 11.86 1.42 3.59
C LEU A 52 10.91 0.21 3.68
N PHE A 53 10.94 -0.53 4.78
CA PHE A 53 10.03 -1.64 5.01
C PHE A 53 8.62 -1.19 5.42
N LEU A 54 8.49 -0.13 6.22
CA LEU A 54 7.21 0.29 6.80
C LEU A 54 6.44 1.32 5.98
N PHE A 55 7.09 2.18 5.21
CA PHE A 55 6.40 3.27 4.51
C PHE A 55 5.30 2.81 3.53
N PRO A 56 5.34 1.62 2.89
CA PRO A 56 4.22 1.20 2.04
C PRO A 56 2.90 1.09 2.81
N TYR A 57 2.93 0.86 4.13
CA TYR A 57 1.72 0.86 4.96
C TYR A 57 1.07 2.25 5.07
N LEU A 58 1.80 3.34 4.83
CA LEU A 58 1.19 4.67 4.75
C LEU A 58 0.13 4.74 3.65
N PHE A 59 0.36 4.06 2.53
CA PHE A 59 -0.61 3.96 1.44
C PHE A 59 -1.85 3.15 1.86
N LEU A 60 -1.67 2.07 2.62
CA LEU A 60 -2.76 1.30 3.21
C LEU A 60 -3.59 2.16 4.17
N PHE A 61 -2.95 2.91 5.06
CA PHE A 61 -3.65 3.76 6.03
C PHE A 61 -4.38 4.93 5.36
N PHE A 62 -3.79 5.54 4.33
CA PHE A 62 -4.44 6.61 3.56
C PHE A 62 -5.63 6.11 2.75
N SER A 63 -5.63 4.84 2.36
CA SER A 63 -6.73 4.19 1.66
C SER A 63 -7.72 3.48 2.60
N GLY A 64 -7.61 3.66 3.92
CA GLY A 64 -8.46 2.97 4.89
C GLY A 64 -9.95 3.19 4.71
N ASP A 65 -10.35 4.37 4.25
CA ASP A 65 -11.74 4.71 4.04
C ASP A 65 -12.01 5.15 2.59
N MET A 66 -11.98 4.18 1.67
CA MET A 66 -12.23 4.48 0.25
C MET A 66 -13.71 4.63 -0.08
N MET A 67 -14.61 3.91 0.60
CA MET A 67 -16.01 3.81 0.20
C MET A 67 -17.01 4.26 1.26
N LYS A 68 -16.69 4.24 2.56
CA LYS A 68 -17.70 4.49 3.60
C LYS A 68 -18.26 5.90 3.47
N ASP A 69 -17.40 6.90 3.34
CA ASP A 69 -17.87 8.29 3.17
C ASP A 69 -18.71 8.49 1.90
N GLU A 70 -18.48 7.71 0.84
CA GLU A 70 -19.26 7.79 -0.40
C GLU A 70 -20.61 7.06 -0.27
N ILE A 71 -20.64 5.96 0.49
CA ILE A 71 -21.85 5.22 0.87
C ILE A 71 -22.71 6.09 1.81
N ASP A 72 -22.14 6.60 2.89
CA ASP A 72 -22.84 7.32 3.96
C ASP A 72 -23.38 8.69 3.48
N SER A 73 -22.74 9.30 2.48
CA SER A 73 -23.21 10.56 1.88
C SER A 73 -24.29 10.38 0.82
N GLY A 74 -24.68 9.15 0.50
CA GLY A 74 -25.63 8.86 -0.58
C GLY A 74 -25.10 9.25 -1.97
N ILE A 75 -23.79 9.46 -2.12
CA ILE A 75 -23.17 9.73 -3.43
C ILE A 75 -23.40 8.56 -4.39
N LEU A 76 -23.54 7.33 -3.84
CA LEU A 76 -23.95 6.14 -4.59
C LEU A 76 -25.34 6.25 -5.24
N GLU A 77 -26.22 7.11 -4.73
CA GLU A 77 -27.60 7.27 -5.20
C GLU A 77 -27.76 8.47 -6.15
N ASN A 78 -26.67 9.18 -6.44
CA ASN A 78 -26.68 10.48 -7.11
C ASN A 78 -26.20 10.40 -8.57
N VAL A 79 -26.35 11.51 -9.30
CA VAL A 79 -26.01 11.71 -10.74
C VAL A 79 -24.61 11.19 -11.15
N ILE A 80 -23.70 10.99 -10.19
CA ILE A 80 -22.35 10.45 -10.42
C ILE A 80 -22.37 8.98 -10.90
N PHE A 81 -23.45 8.21 -10.64
CA PHE A 81 -23.61 6.84 -11.15
C PHE A 81 -24.08 6.75 -12.61
N LEU A 82 -24.37 7.88 -13.26
CA LEU A 82 -24.73 7.93 -14.67
C LEU A 82 -23.47 8.10 -15.54
N GLU A 83 -23.43 7.40 -16.68
CA GLU A 83 -22.44 7.58 -17.75
C GLU A 83 -20.97 7.39 -17.32
N ASP A 84 -20.65 6.32 -16.56
CA ASP A 84 -19.27 5.93 -16.20
C ASP A 84 -18.52 6.93 -15.30
N ARG A 85 -19.20 7.98 -14.79
CA ARG A 85 -18.56 9.07 -14.04
C ARG A 85 -18.04 8.62 -12.67
N TYR A 86 -18.67 7.63 -12.04
CA TYR A 86 -18.22 7.09 -10.76
C TYR A 86 -16.93 6.30 -10.89
N ARG A 87 -16.79 5.47 -11.94
CA ARG A 87 -15.51 4.83 -12.29
C ARG A 87 -14.37 5.84 -12.46
N HIS A 88 -14.63 6.93 -13.19
CA HIS A 88 -13.62 7.97 -13.38
C HIS A 88 -13.27 8.68 -12.06
N TYR A 89 -14.27 8.99 -11.24
CA TYR A 89 -14.07 9.55 -9.90
C TYR A 89 -13.20 8.65 -9.02
N LEU A 90 -13.48 7.34 -8.97
CA LEU A 90 -12.70 6.40 -8.16
C LEU A 90 -11.27 6.24 -8.66
N PHE A 91 -11.06 6.22 -9.98
CA PHE A 91 -9.72 6.22 -10.54
C PHE A 91 -8.93 7.48 -10.13
N GLN A 92 -9.55 8.65 -10.23
CA GLN A 92 -8.94 9.90 -9.75
C GLN A 92 -8.66 9.85 -8.25
N LYS A 93 -9.58 9.32 -7.44
CA LYS A 93 -9.40 9.17 -5.98
C LYS A 93 -8.19 8.28 -5.65
N ASN A 94 -8.08 7.12 -6.28
CA ASN A 94 -6.92 6.23 -6.16
C ASN A 94 -5.61 6.96 -6.51
N PHE A 95 -5.61 7.70 -7.62
CA PHE A 95 -4.44 8.46 -8.07
C PHE A 95 -4.06 9.58 -7.10
N ILE A 96 -5.03 10.34 -6.59
CA ILE A 96 -4.80 11.42 -5.63
C ILE A 96 -4.23 10.84 -4.32
N LEU A 97 -4.78 9.75 -3.81
CA LEU A 97 -4.27 9.08 -2.61
C LEU A 97 -2.84 8.59 -2.82
N PHE A 98 -2.55 8.02 -3.99
CA PHE A 98 -1.20 7.60 -4.36
C PHE A 98 -0.22 8.78 -4.34
N VAL A 99 -0.57 9.90 -4.98
CA VAL A 99 0.26 11.10 -5.02
C VAL A 99 0.49 11.67 -3.62
N LEU A 100 -0.54 11.75 -2.78
CA LEU A 100 -0.42 12.25 -1.40
C LEU A 100 0.49 11.34 -0.55
N ALA A 101 0.28 10.03 -0.59
CA ALA A 101 1.11 9.06 0.12
C ALA A 101 2.56 9.06 -0.39
N PHE A 102 2.75 9.18 -1.71
CA PHE A 102 4.07 9.25 -2.34
C PHE A 102 4.81 10.51 -1.91
N LEU A 103 4.20 11.69 -2.02
CA LEU A 103 4.84 12.95 -1.63
C LEU A 103 5.22 12.97 -0.15
N PHE A 104 4.34 12.45 0.70
CA PHE A 104 4.61 12.32 2.13
C PHE A 104 5.75 11.34 2.42
N SER A 105 5.77 10.18 1.76
CA SER A 105 6.85 9.20 1.91
C SER A 105 8.17 9.73 1.34
N ALA A 106 8.12 10.44 0.22
CA ALA A 106 9.28 11.01 -0.45
C ALA A 106 9.93 12.11 0.39
N SER A 107 9.14 12.95 1.08
CA SER A 107 9.70 13.98 1.96
C SER A 107 10.50 13.36 3.11
N ILE A 108 9.97 12.32 3.77
CA ILE A 108 10.65 11.59 4.84
C ILE A 108 11.90 10.88 4.28
N PHE A 109 11.77 10.19 3.15
CA PHE A 109 12.88 9.51 2.51
C PHE A 109 14.01 10.48 2.15
N PHE A 110 13.68 11.66 1.63
CA PHE A 110 14.65 12.70 1.28
C PHE A 110 15.35 13.25 2.52
N SER A 111 14.63 13.51 3.61
CA SER A 111 15.23 13.91 4.89
C SER A 111 16.22 12.87 5.43
N LEU A 112 15.84 11.59 5.43
CA LEU A 112 16.73 10.49 5.83
C LEU A 112 17.92 10.33 4.88
N THR A 113 17.70 10.52 3.58
CA THR A 113 18.74 10.43 2.56
C THR A 113 19.77 11.53 2.72
N ILE A 114 19.35 12.80 2.87
CA ILE A 114 20.26 13.92 3.16
C ILE A 114 21.08 13.64 4.42
N ALA A 115 20.41 13.21 5.50
CA ALA A 115 21.09 12.86 6.75
C ALA A 115 22.12 11.74 6.55
N SER A 116 21.89 10.81 5.61
CA SER A 116 22.79 9.67 5.33
C SER A 116 23.93 9.99 4.35
N LEU A 117 23.74 11.02 3.51
CA LEU A 117 24.75 11.52 2.59
C LEU A 117 25.88 12.25 3.32
N LEU A 118 25.56 13.01 4.37
CA LEU A 118 26.55 13.73 5.20
C LEU A 118 27.66 12.82 5.75
N PRO A 119 27.37 11.65 6.35
CA PRO A 119 28.39 10.70 6.79
C PRO A 119 28.85 9.72 5.70
N GLY A 120 28.40 9.85 4.44
CA GLY A 120 28.78 8.95 3.34
C GLY A 120 28.23 7.53 3.43
N THR A 121 27.17 7.30 4.23
CA THR A 121 26.60 5.96 4.49
C THR A 121 25.51 5.55 3.48
N PHE A 122 25.11 6.47 2.61
CA PHE A 122 24.04 6.24 1.64
C PHE A 122 24.42 5.20 0.58
N LYS A 123 23.45 4.34 0.23
CA LYS A 123 23.58 3.36 -0.84
C LYS A 123 22.51 3.61 -1.89
N TRP A 124 22.89 3.69 -3.16
CA TRP A 124 21.95 3.80 -4.29
C TRP A 124 20.88 2.71 -4.31
N PHE A 125 21.19 1.54 -3.75
CA PHE A 125 20.23 0.46 -3.56
C PHE A 125 18.97 0.88 -2.78
N TYR A 126 19.08 1.84 -1.84
CA TYR A 126 17.93 2.38 -1.11
C TYR A 126 16.93 3.12 -1.99
N LEU A 127 17.38 3.74 -3.08
CA LEU A 127 16.49 4.35 -4.06
C LEU A 127 15.65 3.28 -4.77
N PHE A 128 16.26 2.16 -5.17
CA PHE A 128 15.53 1.04 -5.76
C PHE A 128 14.53 0.42 -4.80
N GLN A 129 14.88 0.28 -3.52
CA GLN A 129 13.95 -0.18 -2.48
C GLN A 129 12.80 0.80 -2.26
N PHE A 130 13.05 2.10 -2.34
CA PHE A 130 12.00 3.13 -2.25
C PHE A 130 11.04 3.05 -3.46
N LEU A 131 11.55 2.88 -4.67
CA LEU A 131 10.71 2.67 -5.86
C LEU A 131 9.90 1.37 -5.76
N ALA A 132 10.52 0.28 -5.31
CA ALA A 132 9.86 -1.00 -5.04
C ALA A 132 8.74 -0.86 -3.99
N GLY A 133 9.01 -0.17 -2.89
CA GLY A 133 8.01 0.11 -1.87
C GLY A 133 6.87 1.02 -2.37
N THR A 134 7.13 1.89 -3.34
CA THR A 134 6.09 2.71 -3.98
C THR A 134 5.14 1.84 -4.81
N ILE A 135 5.66 0.84 -5.52
CA ILE A 135 4.84 -0.16 -6.24
C ILE A 135 3.95 -0.93 -5.26
N ILE A 136 4.51 -1.33 -4.11
CA ILE A 136 3.76 -2.01 -3.05
C ILE A 136 2.72 -1.08 -2.41
N GLY A 137 3.03 0.21 -2.29
CA GLY A 137 2.07 1.22 -1.87
C GLY A 137 0.87 1.30 -2.82
N ALA A 138 1.10 1.29 -4.14
CA ALA A 138 0.04 1.24 -5.14
C ALA A 138 -0.79 -0.05 -5.03
N TYR A 139 -0.14 -1.19 -4.78
CA TYR A 139 -0.82 -2.44 -4.49
C TYR A 139 -1.76 -2.32 -3.29
N TYR A 140 -1.32 -1.69 -2.19
CA TYR A 140 -2.18 -1.50 -1.01
C TYR A 140 -3.39 -0.60 -1.28
N ILE A 141 -3.23 0.46 -2.08
CA ILE A 141 -4.38 1.30 -2.48
C ILE A 141 -5.38 0.47 -3.27
N ALA A 142 -4.92 -0.32 -4.26
CA ALA A 142 -5.79 -1.16 -5.07
C ALA A 142 -6.52 -2.21 -4.22
N LEU A 143 -5.78 -2.94 -3.37
CA LEU A 143 -6.34 -3.93 -2.46
C LEU A 143 -7.37 -3.29 -1.51
N SER A 144 -7.03 -2.15 -0.90
CA SER A 144 -7.92 -1.46 0.03
C SER A 144 -9.18 -0.94 -0.66
N GLY A 145 -9.05 -0.42 -1.88
CA GLY A 145 -10.16 0.04 -2.70
C GLY A 145 -11.15 -1.08 -3.04
N TRP A 146 -10.64 -2.28 -3.33
CA TRP A 146 -11.48 -3.46 -3.54
C TRP A 146 -12.12 -3.96 -2.23
N LEU A 147 -11.35 -4.08 -1.15
CA LEU A 147 -11.86 -4.54 0.15
C LEU A 147 -12.91 -3.59 0.75
N SER A 148 -12.84 -2.29 0.44
CA SER A 148 -13.78 -1.28 0.94
C SER A 148 -15.23 -1.49 0.44
N PHE A 149 -15.46 -2.30 -0.59
CA PHE A 149 -16.83 -2.69 -0.98
C PHE A 149 -17.45 -3.70 -0.02
N TYR A 150 -16.64 -4.51 0.64
CA TYR A 150 -17.10 -5.59 1.53
C TYR A 150 -17.02 -5.18 3.00
N PHE A 151 -16.03 -4.36 3.35
CA PHE A 151 -15.74 -3.98 4.73
C PHE A 151 -15.87 -2.47 4.92
N ARG A 152 -16.67 -2.06 5.90
CA ARG A 152 -16.96 -0.64 6.19
C ARG A 152 -16.04 -0.09 7.28
N GLY A 153 -15.79 1.21 7.24
CA GLY A 153 -15.21 1.98 8.36
C GLY A 153 -13.78 1.64 8.75
N GLY A 154 -12.91 1.35 7.78
CA GLY A 154 -11.50 1.06 8.05
C GLY A 154 -11.21 -0.39 8.48
N ALA A 155 -12.23 -1.26 8.49
CA ALA A 155 -12.05 -2.68 8.80
C ALA A 155 -11.20 -3.43 7.75
N ASN A 156 -11.14 -2.93 6.52
CA ASN A 156 -10.20 -3.37 5.47
C ASN A 156 -8.73 -3.34 5.94
N ILE A 157 -8.28 -2.26 6.60
CA ILE A 157 -6.91 -2.16 7.13
C ILE A 157 -6.67 -3.26 8.15
N ILE A 158 -7.61 -3.44 9.09
CA ILE A 158 -7.48 -4.43 10.17
C ILE A 158 -7.37 -5.83 9.58
N ILE A 159 -8.20 -6.17 8.59
CA ILE A 159 -8.18 -7.47 7.92
C ILE A 159 -6.84 -7.72 7.23
N VAL A 160 -6.30 -6.72 6.53
CA VAL A 160 -4.98 -6.83 5.91
C VAL A 160 -3.90 -7.08 6.98
N ILE A 161 -3.89 -6.29 8.06
CA ILE A 161 -2.91 -6.44 9.15
C ILE A 161 -3.03 -7.81 9.82
N VAL A 162 -4.24 -8.26 10.15
CA VAL A 162 -4.48 -9.57 10.78
C VAL A 162 -4.05 -10.70 9.85
N GLY A 163 -4.35 -10.61 8.55
CA GLY A 163 -3.89 -11.57 7.55
C GLY A 163 -2.37 -11.65 7.48
N GLN A 164 -1.69 -10.51 7.52
CA GLN A 164 -0.23 -10.43 7.53
C GLN A 164 0.38 -11.00 8.81
N ILE A 165 -0.17 -10.68 9.98
CA ILE A 165 0.27 -11.26 11.26
C ILE A 165 0.11 -12.78 11.22
N THR A 166 -1.03 -13.28 10.74
CA THR A 166 -1.30 -14.72 10.64
C THR A 166 -0.30 -15.40 9.70
N ALA A 167 0.01 -14.79 8.56
CA ALA A 167 1.01 -15.31 7.63
C ALA A 167 2.43 -15.30 8.23
N ILE A 168 2.82 -14.25 8.96
CA ILE A 168 4.10 -14.18 9.68
C ILE A 168 4.18 -15.27 10.75
N VAL A 169 3.14 -15.43 11.57
CA VAL A 169 3.07 -16.48 12.59
C VAL A 169 3.16 -17.87 11.96
N SER A 170 2.49 -18.09 10.83
CA SER A 170 2.58 -19.35 10.07
C SER A 170 4.00 -19.62 9.55
N LEU A 171 4.72 -18.57 9.11
CA LEU A 171 6.12 -18.70 8.74
C LEU A 171 7.00 -19.08 9.94
N PHE A 172 6.75 -18.52 11.13
CA PHE A 172 7.47 -18.90 12.34
C PHE A 172 7.27 -20.38 12.69
N PHE A 173 6.07 -20.92 12.56
CA PHE A 173 5.84 -22.36 12.77
C PHE A 173 6.57 -23.22 11.72
N SER A 174 6.77 -22.70 10.51
CA SER A 174 7.55 -23.37 9.45
C SER A 174 9.06 -23.36 9.69
N MET A 175 9.59 -22.67 10.72
CA MET A 175 11.03 -22.64 11.04
C MET A 175 11.59 -23.98 11.54
N GLN A 176 10.73 -24.95 11.86
CA GLN A 176 11.16 -26.24 12.39
C GLN A 176 11.93 -27.11 11.37
N GLU A 177 11.83 -26.82 10.06
CA GLU A 177 12.54 -27.55 9.00
C GLU A 177 13.77 -26.78 8.48
N ARG A 178 14.98 -27.28 8.75
CA ARG A 178 16.26 -26.64 8.36
C ARG A 178 16.47 -26.43 6.84
N THR A 179 15.71 -27.12 5.99
CA THR A 179 15.75 -27.01 4.52
C THR A 179 14.38 -26.67 3.92
N GLY A 180 13.54 -25.96 4.68
CA GLY A 180 12.17 -25.61 4.29
C GLY A 180 12.05 -24.35 3.43
N PHE A 181 10.80 -23.89 3.23
CA PHE A 181 10.46 -22.72 2.40
C PHE A 181 11.17 -21.42 2.81
N LEU A 182 11.52 -21.26 4.09
CA LEU A 182 12.28 -20.11 4.59
C LEU A 182 13.68 -20.02 4.01
N TYR A 183 14.33 -21.14 3.74
CA TYR A 183 15.63 -21.17 3.09
C TYR A 183 15.55 -20.56 1.67
N TYR A 184 14.48 -20.86 0.94
CA TYR A 184 14.22 -20.26 -0.37
C TYR A 184 13.91 -18.76 -0.28
N LEU A 185 13.18 -18.33 0.75
CA LEU A 185 12.92 -16.91 1.01
C LEU A 185 14.19 -16.12 1.32
N GLU A 186 15.08 -16.69 2.13
CA GLU A 186 16.37 -16.06 2.46
C GLU A 186 17.26 -15.93 1.23
N LYS A 187 17.36 -17.00 0.43
CA LYS A 187 18.18 -16.99 -0.79
C LYS A 187 17.56 -16.22 -1.96
N GLY A 188 16.24 -16.07 -2.00
CA GLY A 188 15.52 -15.49 -3.13
C GLY A 188 15.37 -16.41 -4.35
N GLU A 189 15.74 -17.69 -4.20
CA GLU A 189 15.72 -18.68 -5.28
C GLU A 189 14.65 -19.74 -5.01
N PHE A 190 13.71 -19.86 -5.94
CA PHE A 190 12.56 -20.78 -5.82
C PHE A 190 12.63 -21.83 -6.93
N PRO A 191 13.20 -23.02 -6.65
CA PRO A 191 13.53 -24.00 -7.69
C PRO A 191 12.27 -24.68 -8.28
N ASN A 192 11.26 -24.94 -7.44
CA ASN A 192 10.08 -25.71 -7.82
C ASN A 192 8.84 -24.84 -8.01
N LEU A 193 7.90 -25.28 -8.87
CA LEU A 193 6.62 -24.60 -9.11
C LEU A 193 5.82 -24.38 -7.81
N ILE A 194 5.80 -25.39 -6.93
CA ILE A 194 5.11 -25.31 -5.62
C ILE A 194 5.69 -24.16 -4.77
N ALA A 195 7.02 -23.99 -4.76
CA ALA A 195 7.67 -22.94 -4.01
C ALA A 195 7.34 -21.55 -4.59
N LYS A 196 7.25 -21.44 -5.91
CA LYS A 196 6.80 -20.21 -6.59
C LYS A 196 5.35 -19.87 -6.26
N ILE A 197 4.44 -20.85 -6.26
CA ILE A 197 3.04 -20.64 -5.85
C ILE A 197 2.95 -20.18 -4.39
N LYS A 198 3.69 -20.84 -3.48
CA LYS A 198 3.77 -20.43 -2.07
C LYS A 198 4.27 -18.99 -1.92
N LEU A 199 5.31 -18.61 -2.67
CA LEU A 199 5.79 -17.23 -2.71
C LEU A 199 4.72 -16.28 -3.22
N SER A 200 4.03 -16.59 -4.32
CA SER A 200 2.98 -15.74 -4.87
C SER A 200 1.84 -15.52 -3.88
N LEU A 201 1.40 -16.58 -3.18
CA LEU A 201 0.40 -16.46 -2.11
C LEU A 201 0.92 -15.61 -0.95
N LEU A 202 2.16 -15.83 -0.52
CA LEU A 202 2.76 -15.04 0.56
C LEU A 202 2.84 -13.56 0.18
N VAL A 203 3.32 -13.25 -1.02
CA VAL A 203 3.44 -11.87 -1.55
C VAL A 203 2.07 -11.20 -1.68
N LEU A 204 1.03 -11.96 -2.01
CA LEU A 204 -0.34 -11.45 -2.06
C LEU A 204 -0.88 -11.08 -0.67
N ILE A 205 -0.29 -11.58 0.42
CA ILE A 205 -0.66 -11.20 1.79
C ILE A 205 0.32 -10.15 2.34
N ILE A 206 1.63 -10.41 2.19
CA ILE A 206 2.74 -9.60 2.69
C ILE A 206 3.63 -9.18 1.51
N PRO A 207 3.21 -8.18 0.71
CA PRO A 207 3.98 -7.72 -0.43
C PRO A 207 5.30 -7.03 -0.04
N ASN A 208 5.42 -6.52 1.20
CA ASN A 208 6.60 -5.81 1.69
C ASN A 208 7.90 -6.63 1.65
N PHE A 209 7.81 -7.97 1.60
CA PHE A 209 9.00 -8.83 1.41
C PHE A 209 9.73 -8.55 0.09
N LEU A 210 9.03 -8.09 -0.94
CA LEU A 210 9.61 -7.77 -2.25
C LEU A 210 10.54 -6.56 -2.23
N ILE A 211 10.54 -5.75 -1.16
CA ILE A 211 11.46 -4.62 -0.97
C ILE A 211 12.88 -5.13 -0.67
N THR A 212 13.01 -6.35 -0.15
CA THR A 212 14.31 -6.95 0.12
C THR A 212 15.07 -7.22 -1.18
N LYS A 213 16.41 -7.14 -1.10
CA LYS A 213 17.27 -7.32 -2.28
C LYS A 213 17.02 -8.62 -3.03
N ASN A 214 16.86 -9.70 -2.28
CA ASN A 214 16.82 -11.05 -2.82
C ASN A 214 15.48 -11.36 -3.51
N LEU A 215 14.43 -10.61 -3.21
CA LEU A 215 13.08 -10.84 -3.73
C LEU A 215 12.61 -9.76 -4.73
N SER A 216 13.45 -8.76 -5.01
CA SER A 216 13.09 -7.65 -5.90
C SER A 216 12.80 -8.08 -7.35
N SER A 217 13.35 -9.20 -7.81
CA SER A 217 13.03 -9.81 -9.11
C SER A 217 11.56 -10.23 -9.24
N TYR A 218 10.85 -10.43 -8.12
CA TYR A 218 9.44 -10.81 -8.07
C TYR A 218 8.50 -9.61 -7.92
N LEU A 219 8.97 -8.36 -8.08
CA LEU A 219 8.13 -7.15 -8.01
C LEU A 219 6.96 -7.16 -9.00
N PHE A 220 7.10 -7.85 -10.13
CA PHE A 220 6.01 -8.02 -11.09
C PHE A 220 4.76 -8.66 -10.46
N LEU A 221 4.89 -9.49 -9.42
CA LEU A 221 3.76 -10.07 -8.70
C LEU A 221 2.91 -9.00 -8.00
N ALA A 222 3.55 -7.98 -7.41
CA ALA A 222 2.82 -6.86 -6.82
C ALA A 222 2.08 -6.03 -7.89
N ILE A 223 2.69 -5.84 -9.06
CA ILE A 223 2.06 -5.14 -10.19
C ILE A 223 0.84 -5.93 -10.69
N LEU A 224 0.99 -7.24 -10.90
CA LEU A 224 -0.11 -8.11 -11.30
C LEU A 224 -1.24 -8.13 -10.26
N GLY A 225 -0.89 -8.21 -8.98
CA GLY A 225 -1.86 -8.13 -7.89
C GLY A 225 -2.60 -6.81 -7.86
N ALA A 226 -1.91 -5.68 -8.02
CA ALA A 226 -2.52 -4.36 -8.10
C ALA A 226 -3.48 -4.27 -9.30
N GLY A 227 -3.06 -4.74 -10.48
CA GLY A 227 -3.90 -4.81 -11.67
C GLY A 227 -5.15 -5.66 -11.47
N LEU A 228 -5.02 -6.81 -10.80
CA LEU A 228 -6.14 -7.68 -10.47
C LEU A 228 -7.14 -7.00 -9.53
N PHE A 229 -6.69 -6.35 -8.46
CA PHE A 229 -7.61 -5.65 -7.54
C PHE A 229 -8.27 -4.44 -8.17
N LEU A 230 -7.56 -3.68 -9.02
CA LEU A 230 -8.15 -2.59 -9.81
C LEU A 230 -9.21 -3.13 -10.79
N PHE A 231 -8.93 -4.26 -11.45
CA PHE A 231 -9.89 -4.91 -12.34
C PHE A 231 -11.13 -5.40 -11.57
N LEU A 232 -10.95 -6.03 -10.41
CA LEU A 232 -12.07 -6.47 -9.56
C LEU A 232 -12.89 -5.29 -9.05
N GLN A 233 -12.24 -4.20 -8.63
CA GLN A 233 -12.90 -2.94 -8.26
C GLN A 233 -13.72 -2.40 -9.45
N TRP A 234 -13.12 -2.30 -10.64
CA TRP A 234 -13.79 -1.85 -11.85
C TRP A 234 -15.01 -2.69 -12.20
N HIS A 235 -14.87 -4.02 -12.16
CA HIS A 235 -15.96 -4.95 -12.45
C HIS A 235 -17.11 -4.82 -11.44
N THR A 236 -16.78 -4.67 -10.15
CA THR A 236 -17.77 -4.47 -9.09
C THR A 236 -18.58 -3.20 -9.33
N ILE A 237 -17.92 -2.09 -9.68
CA ILE A 237 -18.59 -0.82 -9.97
C ILE A 237 -19.47 -0.91 -11.21
N LYS A 238 -18.99 -1.54 -12.28
CA LYS A 238 -19.75 -1.71 -13.53
C LYS A 238 -21.09 -2.41 -13.30
N ASN A 239 -21.16 -3.31 -12.31
CA ASN A 239 -22.40 -4.00 -11.94
C ASN A 239 -23.35 -3.13 -11.08
N LEU A 240 -22.83 -2.08 -10.45
CA LEU A 240 -23.59 -1.14 -9.63
C LEU A 240 -24.06 0.10 -10.42
N GLU A 241 -23.40 0.44 -11.52
CA GLU A 241 -23.79 1.55 -12.39
C GLU A 241 -25.08 1.25 -13.17
N LEU A 242 -26.01 2.21 -13.15
CA LEU A 242 -27.26 2.13 -13.89
C LEU A 242 -26.94 2.27 -15.39
N LYS A 243 -27.30 1.24 -16.15
CA LYS A 243 -27.29 1.29 -17.62
C LYS A 243 -28.50 2.12 -18.07
N LYS A 244 -28.30 2.99 -19.06
CA LYS A 244 -29.42 3.64 -19.76
C LYS A 244 -30.32 2.59 -20.40
#